data_AF-A0A1H4DTA8-F1
#
_entry.id   AF-A0A1H4DTA8-F1
#
_cell.length_a   1.000
_cell.length_b   1.000
_cell.length_c   1.000
_cell.angle_alpha   90.00
_cell.angle_beta   90.00
_cell.angle_gamma   90.00
#
_symmetry.space_group_name_H-M   'P 1'
#
loop_
_entity.id
_entity.type
_entity.pdbx_description
1 polymer ?
#
loop_
_entity_poly.entity_id
_entity_poly.type
_entity_poly.pdbx_seq_one_letter_code
_entity_poly.pdbx_strand_id
1 'polypeptide(L)'
;MKNAVSFLALSVALGAAVPAGASQDLTAAIGALVEEGFRAQVANPAVLAALADQNDANKGLSEAEIDALDKTWRAEVAAGGGAMIDAALASAASATLKEMQAASRGLITEIFVMDVVGLNVAQSGLTSDYWQGDEAKWQKTYPVGPDAVFVDEVELDESTQTLQSQVSFTLVDPASGAPVGAVTIGVNVELLGL
;
A
#
# COMPACT_ATOMS: atom_id res chain seq x y z
N MET A 1 1.93 -38.77 24.13
CA MET A 1 0.51 -38.67 23.74
C MET A 1 -0.20 -37.71 24.69
N LYS A 2 -0.33 -36.44 24.33
CA LYS A 2 -1.24 -35.48 24.95
C LYS A 2 -1.74 -34.53 23.86
N ASN A 3 -3.04 -34.31 23.88
CA ASN A 3 -3.89 -34.05 22.73
C ASN A 3 -3.81 -32.59 22.27
N ALA A 4 -3.76 -32.38 20.96
CA ALA A 4 -3.95 -31.08 20.32
C ALA A 4 -5.42 -30.68 20.42
N VAL A 5 -5.69 -29.49 20.96
CA VAL A 5 -7.00 -28.85 20.90
C VAL A 5 -6.97 -27.93 19.68
N SER A 6 -7.68 -28.32 18.62
CA SER A 6 -7.98 -27.41 17.51
C SER A 6 -9.10 -26.48 17.92
N PHE A 7 -8.84 -25.18 17.91
CA PHE A 7 -9.88 -24.16 17.93
C PHE A 7 -10.20 -23.79 16.48
N LEU A 8 -11.37 -24.22 16.02
CA LEU A 8 -12.02 -23.71 14.82
C LEU A 8 -12.73 -22.41 15.22
N ALA A 9 -12.13 -21.25 14.94
CA ALA A 9 -12.82 -19.97 15.09
C ALA A 9 -13.71 -19.78 13.85
N LEU A 10 -15.02 -19.88 14.06
CA LEU A 10 -16.03 -19.51 13.07
C LEU A 10 -16.31 -18.01 13.22
N SER A 11 -15.63 -17.19 12.43
CA SER A 11 -15.83 -15.74 12.39
C SER A 11 -17.15 -15.43 11.67
N VAL A 12 -18.18 -15.05 12.42
CA VAL A 12 -19.36 -14.39 11.86
C VAL A 12 -19.03 -12.91 11.75
N ALA A 13 -18.62 -12.46 10.56
CA ALA A 13 -18.46 -11.04 10.28
C ALA A 13 -19.84 -10.37 10.24
N LEU A 14 -20.16 -9.62 11.30
CA LEU A 14 -21.33 -8.76 11.34
C LEU A 14 -20.93 -7.45 10.62
N GLY A 15 -21.10 -7.41 9.30
CA GLY A 15 -20.86 -6.19 8.52
C GLY A 15 -21.83 -5.09 8.95
N ALA A 16 -21.34 -4.07 9.65
CA ALA A 16 -22.11 -2.87 9.90
C ALA A 16 -22.24 -2.11 8.57
N ALA A 17 -23.46 -2.05 8.03
CA ALA A 17 -23.71 -1.30 6.81
C ALA A 17 -23.53 0.20 7.06
N VAL A 18 -22.49 0.79 6.47
CA VAL A 18 -22.30 2.24 6.45
C VAL A 18 -23.38 2.86 5.54
N PRO A 19 -24.10 3.91 5.96
CA PRO A 19 -25.08 4.59 5.11
C PRO A 19 -24.43 5.09 3.81
N ALA A 20 -25.07 4.86 2.66
CA ALA A 20 -24.50 5.18 1.34
C ALA A 20 -24.15 6.67 1.11
N GLY A 21 -24.71 7.60 1.89
CA GLY A 21 -24.33 9.02 1.85
C GLY A 21 -23.03 9.29 2.61
N ALA A 22 -22.85 8.67 3.77
CA ALA A 22 -21.62 8.78 4.56
C ALA A 22 -20.41 8.15 3.84
N SER A 23 -20.65 7.09 3.05
CA SER A 23 -19.58 6.50 2.23
C SER A 23 -19.12 7.41 1.09
N GLN A 24 -20.02 8.16 0.44
CA GLN A 24 -19.65 9.11 -0.62
C GLN A 24 -18.84 10.30 -0.09
N ASP A 25 -19.28 10.88 1.04
CA ASP A 25 -18.56 11.99 1.68
C ASP A 25 -17.16 11.56 2.12
N LEU A 26 -17.03 10.34 2.64
CA LEU A 26 -15.75 9.76 3.02
C LEU A 26 -14.84 9.49 1.82
N THR A 27 -15.35 8.88 0.75
CA THR A 27 -14.57 8.67 -0.48
C THR A 27 -14.05 9.98 -1.04
N ALA A 28 -14.87 11.04 -1.03
CA ALA A 28 -14.46 12.36 -1.47
C ALA A 28 -13.37 12.96 -0.57
N ALA A 29 -13.53 12.87 0.76
CA ALA A 29 -12.53 13.37 1.72
C ALA A 29 -11.18 12.64 1.59
N ILE A 30 -11.20 11.32 1.43
CA ILE A 30 -9.98 10.53 1.22
C ILE A 30 -9.35 10.86 -0.13
N GLY A 31 -10.14 10.97 -1.19
CA GLY A 31 -9.66 11.36 -2.51
C GLY A 31 -9.01 12.75 -2.51
N ALA A 32 -9.52 13.68 -1.71
CA ALA A 32 -8.96 15.03 -1.58
C ALA A 32 -7.51 15.01 -1.05
N LEU A 33 -7.12 14.04 -0.20
CA LEU A 33 -5.73 13.94 0.28
C LEU A 33 -4.73 13.84 -0.88
N VAL A 34 -5.10 13.11 -1.93
CA VAL A 34 -4.29 12.94 -3.15
C VAL A 34 -4.12 14.28 -3.88
N GLU A 35 -5.22 15.02 -4.03
CA GLU A 35 -5.28 16.31 -4.73
C GLU A 35 -4.63 17.47 -3.92
N GLU A 36 -4.64 17.37 -2.60
CA GLU A 36 -4.04 18.36 -1.68
C GLU A 36 -2.51 18.31 -1.63
N GLY A 37 -1.88 17.49 -2.47
CA GLY A 37 -0.45 17.50 -2.72
C GLY A 37 0.29 16.26 -2.22
N PHE A 38 -0.39 15.21 -1.72
CA PHE A 38 0.28 13.95 -1.39
C PHE A 38 0.95 13.33 -2.62
N ARG A 39 0.36 13.43 -3.81
CA ARG A 39 1.02 13.01 -5.06
C ARG A 39 2.39 13.68 -5.22
N ALA A 40 2.46 14.98 -4.99
CA ALA A 40 3.70 15.75 -5.12
C ALA A 40 4.72 15.40 -4.03
N GLN A 41 4.25 15.11 -2.81
CA GLN A 41 5.11 14.66 -1.72
C GLN A 41 5.74 13.29 -2.03
N VAL A 42 4.93 12.31 -2.46
CA VAL A 42 5.40 10.95 -2.75
C VAL A 42 6.26 10.90 -4.02
N ALA A 43 6.08 11.83 -4.97
CA ALA A 43 6.99 12.06 -6.10
C ALA A 43 8.37 12.65 -5.68
N ASN A 44 8.87 12.24 -4.51
CA ASN A 44 10.16 12.61 -3.97
C ASN A 44 11.31 11.99 -4.80
N PRO A 45 12.44 12.68 -4.98
CA PRO A 45 13.59 12.15 -5.72
C PRO A 45 14.06 10.76 -5.28
N ALA A 46 14.04 10.45 -3.97
CA ALA A 46 14.46 9.14 -3.46
C ALA A 46 13.49 8.02 -3.88
N VAL A 47 12.18 8.31 -3.88
CA VAL A 47 11.14 7.37 -4.30
C VAL A 47 11.21 7.15 -5.81
N LEU A 48 11.32 8.23 -6.59
CA LEU A 48 11.42 8.15 -8.05
C LEU A 48 12.69 7.41 -8.50
N ALA A 49 13.82 7.63 -7.82
CA ALA A 49 15.06 6.91 -8.11
C ALA A 49 14.93 5.41 -7.82
N ALA A 50 14.39 5.04 -6.65
CA ALA A 50 14.18 3.63 -6.30
C ALA A 50 13.22 2.94 -7.28
N LEU A 51 12.16 3.64 -7.71
CA LEU A 51 11.25 3.16 -8.73
C LEU A 51 11.93 2.95 -10.08
N ALA A 52 12.73 3.93 -10.52
CA ALA A 52 13.45 3.80 -11.79
C ALA A 52 14.39 2.61 -11.78
N ASP A 53 15.16 2.42 -10.70
CA ASP A 53 16.10 1.31 -10.54
C ASP A 53 15.37 -0.04 -10.50
N GLN A 54 14.29 -0.14 -9.70
CA GLN A 54 13.54 -1.39 -9.59
C GLN A 54 12.76 -1.71 -10.88
N ASN A 55 12.15 -0.72 -11.52
CA ASN A 55 11.51 -0.91 -12.81
C ASN A 55 12.51 -1.39 -13.87
N ASP A 56 13.76 -0.91 -13.85
CA ASP A 56 14.80 -1.41 -14.75
C ASP A 56 15.19 -2.86 -14.43
N ALA A 57 15.39 -3.19 -13.15
CA ALA A 57 15.75 -4.52 -12.70
C ALA A 57 14.65 -5.56 -12.94
N ASN A 58 13.38 -5.16 -12.83
CA ASN A 58 12.23 -6.04 -12.93
C ASN A 58 11.66 -6.11 -14.37
N LYS A 59 12.31 -5.45 -15.34
CA LYS A 59 11.96 -5.55 -16.75
C LYS A 59 11.98 -7.01 -17.20
N GLY A 60 10.80 -7.52 -17.55
CA GLY A 60 10.65 -8.84 -18.13
C GLY A 60 10.65 -9.98 -17.12
N LEU A 61 10.49 -9.70 -15.81
CA LEU A 61 10.13 -10.75 -14.86
C LEU A 61 8.85 -11.46 -15.33
N SER A 62 8.89 -12.78 -15.29
CA SER A 62 7.70 -13.61 -15.43
C SER A 62 6.89 -13.60 -14.14
N GLU A 63 5.60 -13.89 -14.25
CA GLU A 63 4.72 -14.05 -13.10
C GLU A 63 5.27 -15.07 -12.10
N ALA A 64 5.86 -16.18 -12.58
CA ALA A 64 6.47 -17.19 -11.73
C ALA A 64 7.67 -16.67 -10.90
N GLU A 65 8.42 -15.71 -11.43
CA GLU A 65 9.53 -15.06 -10.71
C GLU A 65 9.00 -14.05 -9.68
N ILE A 66 7.96 -13.28 -10.04
CA ILE A 66 7.25 -12.39 -9.12
C ILE A 66 6.68 -13.18 -7.93
N ASP A 67 6.01 -14.29 -8.22
CA ASP A 67 5.50 -15.25 -7.24
C ASP A 67 6.60 -15.80 -6.31
N ALA A 68 7.80 -16.00 -6.83
CA ALA A 68 8.92 -16.51 -6.04
C ALA A 68 9.46 -15.43 -5.08
N LEU A 69 9.52 -14.17 -5.53
CA LEU A 69 9.85 -13.03 -4.68
C LEU A 69 8.81 -12.86 -3.57
N ASP A 70 7.52 -12.94 -3.92
CA ASP A 70 6.43 -12.86 -2.94
C ASP A 70 6.50 -13.98 -1.89
N LYS A 71 6.70 -15.23 -2.32
CA LYS A 71 6.87 -16.37 -1.41
C LYS A 71 8.07 -16.18 -0.48
N THR A 72 9.14 -15.57 -0.96
CA THR A 72 10.33 -15.28 -0.15
C THR A 72 9.99 -14.26 0.93
N TRP A 73 9.38 -13.14 0.55
CA TRP A 73 8.92 -12.12 1.48
C TRP A 73 8.00 -12.69 2.56
N ARG A 74 6.96 -13.42 2.17
CA ARG A 74 5.99 -14.01 3.10
C ARG A 74 6.63 -15.00 4.07
N ALA A 75 7.64 -15.74 3.62
CA ALA A 75 8.43 -16.61 4.49
C ALA A 75 9.24 -15.80 5.52
N GLU A 76 9.84 -14.68 5.12
CA GLU A 76 10.53 -13.77 6.05
C GLU A 76 9.54 -13.11 7.04
N VAL A 77 8.35 -12.69 6.60
CA VAL A 77 7.28 -12.19 7.49
C VAL A 77 6.94 -13.22 8.55
N ALA A 78 6.70 -14.48 8.14
CA ALA A 78 6.39 -15.57 9.05
C ALA A 78 7.53 -15.90 10.02
N ALA A 79 8.78 -15.64 9.63
CA ALA A 79 9.96 -15.80 10.47
C ALA A 79 10.22 -14.61 11.41
N GLY A 80 9.48 -13.50 11.26
CA GLY A 80 9.64 -12.27 12.03
C GLY A 80 10.72 -11.32 11.49
N GLY A 81 11.14 -11.50 10.24
CA GLY A 81 12.14 -10.69 9.57
C GLY A 81 13.04 -11.50 8.63
N GLY A 82 13.86 -10.80 7.86
CA GLY A 82 14.81 -11.40 6.92
C GLY A 82 15.47 -10.36 6.03
N ALA A 83 16.40 -10.82 5.20
CA ALA A 83 17.28 -9.93 4.45
C ALA A 83 16.53 -9.08 3.42
N MET A 84 15.48 -9.62 2.81
CA MET A 84 14.67 -8.91 1.82
C MET A 84 13.83 -7.82 2.50
N ILE A 85 13.17 -8.14 3.61
CA ILE A 85 12.42 -7.19 4.43
C ILE A 85 13.35 -6.08 4.97
N ASP A 86 14.50 -6.47 5.54
CA ASP A 86 15.45 -5.52 6.12
C ASP A 86 15.98 -4.54 5.06
N ALA A 87 16.32 -5.05 3.88
CA ALA A 87 16.78 -4.21 2.77
C ALA A 87 15.69 -3.25 2.28
N ALA A 88 14.45 -3.74 2.11
CA ALA A 88 13.32 -2.91 1.68
C ALA A 88 13.01 -1.80 2.70
N LEU A 89 12.97 -2.14 4.00
CA LEU A 89 12.65 -1.19 5.06
C LEU A 89 13.79 -0.21 5.38
N ALA A 90 15.04 -0.55 5.08
CA ALA A 90 16.21 0.31 5.30
C ALA A 90 16.50 1.27 4.13
N SER A 91 15.76 1.20 3.03
CA SER A 91 15.99 2.04 1.85
C SER A 91 15.71 3.53 2.13
N ALA A 92 16.38 4.42 1.39
CA ALA A 92 16.14 5.88 1.49
C ALA A 92 14.71 6.26 1.08
N ALA A 93 14.12 5.53 0.12
CA ALA A 93 12.72 5.69 -0.27
C ALA A 93 11.79 5.30 0.89
N SER A 94 11.99 4.15 1.53
CA SER A 94 11.21 3.74 2.70
C SER A 94 11.38 4.71 3.88
N ALA A 95 12.58 5.25 4.10
CA ALA A 95 12.80 6.29 5.11
C ALA A 95 11.96 7.56 4.81
N THR A 96 11.91 7.98 3.55
CA THR A 96 11.06 9.11 3.10
C THR A 96 9.57 8.86 3.41
N LEU A 97 9.08 7.66 3.13
CA LEU A 97 7.68 7.31 3.43
C LEU A 97 7.40 7.26 4.94
N LYS A 98 8.35 6.78 5.75
CA LYS A 98 8.25 6.81 7.22
C LYS A 98 8.14 8.23 7.76
N GLU A 99 8.92 9.17 7.21
CA GLU A 99 8.85 10.58 7.59
C GLU A 99 7.49 11.19 7.24
N MET A 100 6.94 10.89 6.06
CA MET A 100 5.59 11.33 5.66
C MET A 100 4.52 10.76 6.58
N GLN A 101 4.59 9.46 6.88
CA GLN A 101 3.66 8.82 7.82
C GLN A 101 3.74 9.49 9.20
N ALA A 102 4.94 9.70 9.74
CA ALA A 102 5.13 10.34 11.04
C ALA A 102 4.60 11.79 11.05
N ALA A 103 4.81 12.54 9.97
CA ALA A 103 4.35 13.92 9.83
C ALA A 103 2.80 14.04 9.80
N SER A 104 2.10 12.97 9.39
CA SER A 104 0.62 12.91 9.36
C SER A 104 -0.04 12.88 10.74
N ARG A 105 0.74 12.68 11.81
CA ARG A 105 0.25 12.59 13.21
C ARG A 105 -0.86 11.55 13.40
N GLY A 106 -0.76 10.43 12.69
CA GLY A 106 -1.67 9.28 12.81
C GLY A 106 -2.79 9.24 11.78
N LEU A 107 -2.98 10.29 10.97
CA LEU A 107 -3.92 10.26 9.86
C LEU A 107 -3.56 9.17 8.83
N ILE A 108 -2.26 9.02 8.55
CA ILE A 108 -1.75 7.99 7.67
C ILE A 108 -1.21 6.82 8.51
N THR A 109 -1.74 5.64 8.25
CA THR A 109 -1.38 4.38 8.94
C THR A 109 -0.29 3.62 8.21
N GLU A 110 -0.23 3.76 6.89
CA GLU A 110 0.77 3.13 6.03
C GLU A 110 0.91 3.88 4.70
N ILE A 111 2.09 3.79 4.09
CA ILE A 111 2.36 4.23 2.73
C ILE A 111 3.24 3.17 2.08
N PHE A 112 2.89 2.73 0.89
CA PHE A 112 3.78 1.91 0.08
C PHE A 112 3.68 2.26 -1.39
N VAL A 113 4.78 2.03 -2.09
CA VAL A 113 4.97 2.34 -3.50
C VAL A 113 5.26 1.04 -4.22
N MET A 114 4.54 0.80 -5.31
CA MET A 114 4.62 -0.39 -6.14
C MET A 114 5.20 -0.03 -7.52
N ASP A 115 5.99 -0.94 -8.06
CA ASP A 115 6.61 -0.83 -9.38
C ASP A 115 5.62 -1.15 -10.53
N VAL A 116 6.11 -1.19 -11.76
CA VAL A 116 5.32 -1.47 -12.98
C VAL A 116 4.83 -2.92 -13.12
N VAL A 117 5.23 -3.83 -12.23
CA VAL A 117 4.68 -5.19 -12.13
C VAL A 117 3.95 -5.44 -10.81
N GLY A 118 3.85 -4.41 -9.96
CA GLY A 118 3.14 -4.43 -8.69
C GLY A 118 3.96 -4.90 -7.51
N LEU A 119 5.29 -5.01 -7.63
CA LEU A 119 6.16 -5.33 -6.48
C LEU A 119 6.44 -4.08 -5.65
N ASN A 120 6.49 -4.22 -4.32
CA ASN A 120 6.77 -3.11 -3.41
C ASN A 120 8.23 -2.60 -3.56
N VAL A 121 8.37 -1.31 -3.84
CA VAL A 121 9.64 -0.59 -3.99
C VAL A 121 10.07 0.04 -2.68
N ALA A 122 9.10 0.62 -1.98
CA ALA A 122 9.31 1.35 -0.74
C ALA A 122 8.05 1.25 0.11
N GLN A 123 8.22 1.19 1.43
CA GLN A 123 7.11 1.07 2.36
C GLN A 123 7.44 1.69 3.71
N SER A 124 6.46 2.33 4.32
CA SER A 124 6.60 2.96 5.63
C SER A 124 6.53 1.94 6.78
N GLY A 125 5.84 0.82 6.56
CA GLY A 125 5.70 -0.30 7.48
C GLY A 125 5.81 -1.64 6.76
N LEU A 126 5.80 -2.74 7.52
CA LEU A 126 5.82 -4.09 6.96
C LEU A 126 4.46 -4.43 6.32
N THR A 127 4.47 -4.92 5.08
CA THR A 127 3.31 -5.45 4.37
C THR A 127 3.24 -6.96 4.52
N SER A 128 2.04 -7.54 4.41
CA SER A 128 1.82 -9.00 4.48
C SER A 128 2.54 -9.77 3.37
N ASP A 129 2.67 -9.15 2.23
CA ASP A 129 3.09 -9.69 0.95
C ASP A 129 3.87 -8.61 0.19
N TYR A 130 4.64 -9.05 -0.81
CA TYR A 130 5.54 -8.20 -1.58
C TYR A 130 4.92 -7.79 -2.92
N TRP A 131 4.14 -8.70 -3.51
CA TRP A 131 3.44 -8.45 -4.74
C TRP A 131 2.03 -7.92 -4.45
N GLN A 132 1.64 -6.88 -5.17
CA GLN A 132 0.35 -6.21 -5.09
C GLN A 132 -0.25 -6.04 -6.49
N GLY A 133 0.39 -6.58 -7.54
CA GLY A 133 -0.05 -6.41 -8.93
C GLY A 133 -1.33 -7.19 -9.26
N ASP A 134 -1.67 -8.16 -8.45
CA ASP A 134 -2.94 -8.89 -8.44
C ASP A 134 -4.04 -8.18 -7.63
N GLU A 135 -3.69 -7.16 -6.84
CA GLU A 135 -4.61 -6.41 -6.00
C GLU A 135 -5.29 -5.23 -6.71
N ALA A 136 -6.52 -4.90 -6.28
CA ALA A 136 -7.30 -3.82 -6.86
C ALA A 136 -6.60 -2.46 -6.81
N LYS A 137 -5.82 -2.20 -5.74
CA LYS A 137 -5.03 -0.98 -5.55
C LYS A 137 -4.05 -0.71 -6.69
N TRP A 138 -3.45 -1.76 -7.25
CA TRP A 138 -2.56 -1.64 -8.41
C TRP A 138 -3.36 -1.73 -9.72
N GLN A 139 -4.24 -2.72 -9.87
CA GLN A 139 -4.99 -2.96 -11.11
C GLN A 139 -5.91 -1.81 -11.54
N LYS A 140 -6.43 -1.03 -10.57
CA LYS A 140 -7.31 0.12 -10.85
C LYS A 140 -6.56 1.45 -10.94
N THR A 141 -5.23 1.44 -10.85
CA THR A 141 -4.42 2.67 -10.87
C THR A 141 -3.40 2.65 -12.00
N TYR A 142 -2.21 2.07 -11.79
CA TYR A 142 -1.11 2.11 -12.75
C TYR A 142 -1.50 1.73 -14.18
N PRO A 143 -2.15 0.58 -14.45
CA PRO A 143 -2.51 0.20 -15.82
C PRO A 143 -3.70 1.00 -16.38
N VAL A 144 -4.43 1.76 -15.54
CA VAL A 144 -5.57 2.59 -15.96
C VAL A 144 -5.10 3.91 -16.56
N GLY A 145 -4.07 4.54 -15.99
CA GLY A 145 -3.48 5.75 -16.55
C GLY A 145 -2.92 6.73 -15.51
N PRO A 146 -2.30 7.83 -15.97
CA PRO A 146 -1.55 8.78 -15.14
C PRO A 146 -2.41 9.48 -14.07
N ASP A 147 -3.69 9.71 -14.36
CA ASP A 147 -4.61 10.42 -13.46
C ASP A 147 -5.43 9.50 -12.55
N ALA A 148 -5.20 8.18 -12.61
CA ALA A 148 -6.03 7.23 -11.89
C ALA A 148 -5.89 7.37 -10.37
N VAL A 149 -7.03 7.34 -9.69
CA VAL A 149 -7.22 7.28 -8.23
C VAL A 149 -8.24 6.18 -7.95
N PHE A 150 -7.96 5.37 -6.95
CA PHE A 150 -8.85 4.34 -6.44
C PHE A 150 -8.94 4.47 -4.92
N VAL A 151 -10.13 4.69 -4.40
CA VAL A 151 -10.40 4.64 -2.95
C VAL A 151 -11.10 3.32 -2.66
N ASP A 152 -10.53 2.54 -1.76
CA ASP A 152 -11.05 1.25 -1.36
C ASP A 152 -12.16 1.39 -0.30
N GLU A 153 -12.86 0.30 -0.05
CA GLU A 153 -13.87 0.24 1.02
C GLU A 153 -13.24 0.49 2.39
N VAL A 154 -14.08 0.88 3.35
CA VAL A 154 -13.65 1.05 4.75
C VAL A 154 -13.67 -0.30 5.42
N GLU A 155 -12.56 -0.67 6.04
CA GLU A 155 -12.41 -1.90 6.80
C GLU A 155 -11.94 -1.60 8.22
N LEU A 156 -12.27 -2.50 9.15
CA LEU A 156 -11.71 -2.47 10.49
C LEU A 156 -10.36 -3.17 10.46
N ASP A 157 -9.28 -2.45 10.75
CA ASP A 157 -7.99 -3.06 11.02
C ASP A 157 -8.05 -3.73 12.39
N GLU A 158 -8.08 -5.07 12.40
CA GLU A 158 -8.20 -5.86 13.62
C GLU A 158 -7.01 -5.65 14.58
N SER A 159 -5.84 -5.27 14.07
CA SER A 159 -4.62 -5.10 14.87
C SER A 159 -4.64 -3.80 15.68
N THR A 160 -5.23 -2.75 15.11
CA THR A 160 -5.30 -1.42 15.74
C THR A 160 -6.69 -1.10 16.28
N GLN A 161 -7.71 -1.90 15.93
CA GLN A 161 -9.13 -1.62 16.18
C GLN A 161 -9.57 -0.26 15.64
N THR A 162 -8.95 0.19 14.54
CA THR A 162 -9.28 1.45 13.87
C THR A 162 -9.96 1.19 12.54
N LEU A 163 -10.90 2.07 12.16
CA LEU A 163 -11.45 2.06 10.82
C LEU A 163 -10.45 2.70 9.86
N GLN A 164 -10.11 1.97 8.80
CA GLN A 164 -9.17 2.39 7.78
C GLN A 164 -9.80 2.24 6.41
N SER A 165 -9.48 3.15 5.49
CA SER A 165 -9.64 2.94 4.06
C SER A 165 -8.31 3.22 3.37
N GLN A 166 -8.09 2.61 2.21
CA GLN A 166 -6.90 2.84 1.40
C GLN A 166 -7.23 3.74 0.22
N VAL A 167 -6.35 4.69 -0.07
CA VAL A 167 -6.36 5.42 -1.34
C VAL A 167 -5.11 5.08 -2.13
N SER A 168 -5.33 4.67 -3.35
CA SER A 168 -4.30 4.26 -4.28
C SER A 168 -4.32 5.16 -5.50
N PHE A 169 -3.16 5.46 -6.06
CA PHE A 169 -3.07 6.30 -7.25
C PHE A 169 -1.84 6.01 -8.08
N THR A 170 -1.92 6.32 -9.37
CA THR A 170 -0.77 6.20 -10.28
C THR A 170 0.28 7.24 -9.95
N LEU A 171 1.53 6.81 -9.74
CA LEU A 171 2.66 7.72 -9.66
C LEU A 171 3.20 7.99 -11.06
N VAL A 172 3.44 9.25 -11.37
CA VAL A 172 3.98 9.69 -12.65
C VAL A 172 5.36 10.29 -12.48
N ASP A 173 6.23 10.10 -13.47
CA ASP A 173 7.46 10.88 -13.57
C ASP A 173 7.11 12.35 -13.87
N PRO A 174 7.45 13.30 -12.99
CA PRO A 174 7.09 14.70 -13.18
C PRO A 174 7.72 15.34 -14.43
N ALA A 175 8.81 14.77 -14.97
CA ALA A 175 9.46 15.29 -16.17
C ALA A 175 8.74 14.90 -17.47
N SER A 176 8.23 13.67 -17.53
CA SER A 176 7.63 13.10 -18.75
C SER A 176 6.10 12.96 -18.69
N GLY A 177 5.51 12.97 -17.50
CA GLY A 177 4.11 12.61 -17.26
C GLY A 177 3.82 11.12 -17.42
N ALA A 178 4.85 10.28 -17.61
CA ALA A 178 4.68 8.86 -17.81
C ALA A 178 4.32 8.16 -16.48
N PRO A 179 3.37 7.20 -16.47
CA PRO A 179 3.14 6.31 -15.33
C PRO A 179 4.40 5.51 -15.02
N VAL A 180 4.85 5.54 -13.77
CA VAL A 180 6.06 4.81 -13.31
C VAL A 180 5.76 3.78 -12.22
N GLY A 181 4.55 3.76 -11.69
CA GLY A 181 4.12 2.80 -10.67
C GLY A 181 2.81 3.22 -10.03
N ALA A 182 2.51 2.65 -8.88
CA ALA A 182 1.34 3.01 -8.06
C ALA A 182 1.76 3.28 -6.61
N VAL A 183 0.97 4.07 -5.90
CA VAL A 183 1.13 4.35 -4.48
C VAL A 183 -0.14 3.94 -3.79
N THR A 184 -0.04 3.39 -2.59
CA THR A 184 -1.16 3.19 -1.66
C THR A 184 -0.88 3.92 -0.36
N ILE A 185 -1.90 4.57 0.16
CA ILE A 185 -1.91 5.23 1.47
C ILE A 185 -3.06 4.66 2.28
N GLY A 186 -2.76 4.10 3.44
CA GLY A 186 -3.77 3.78 4.45
C GLY A 186 -4.14 5.02 5.25
N VAL A 187 -5.44 5.27 5.38
CA VAL A 187 -5.99 6.46 6.05
C VAL A 187 -6.87 6.03 7.21
N ASN A 188 -6.54 6.47 8.42
CA ASN A 188 -7.43 6.35 9.57
C ASN A 188 -8.63 7.28 9.36
N VAL A 189 -9.80 6.70 9.08
CA VAL A 189 -10.98 7.48 8.71
C VAL A 189 -11.61 8.22 9.89
N GLU A 190 -11.31 7.79 11.12
CA GLU A 190 -11.80 8.43 12.34
C GLU A 190 -11.17 9.82 12.55
N LEU A 191 -10.02 10.07 11.91
CA LEU A 191 -9.29 11.34 11.98
C LEU A 191 -9.65 12.31 10.84
N LEU A 192 -10.55 11.94 9.93
CA LEU A 192 -10.95 12.78 8.79
C LEU A 192 -11.95 13.89 9.15
N GLY A 193 -12.36 14.01 10.42
CA GLY A 193 -13.14 15.14 10.91
C GLY A 193 -14.52 15.32 10.25
N LEU A 194 -15.13 14.21 9.81
CA LEU A 194 -16.46 14.16 9.20
C LEU A 194 -17.60 14.14 10.26
#